data_AF-A0A7J6KGH4-F1
#
_entry.id   AF-A0A7J6KGH4-F1
#
_cell.length_a   1.000
_cell.length_b   1.000
_cell.length_c   1.000
_cell.angle_alpha   90.00
_cell.angle_beta   90.00
_cell.angle_gamma   90.00
#
_symmetry.space_group_name_H-M   'P 1'
#
loop_
_entity.id
_entity.type
_entity.pdbx_description
1 polymer ?
#
loop_
_entity_poly.entity_id
_entity_poly.type
_entity_poly.pdbx_seq_one_letter_code
_entity_poly.pdbx_strand_id
1 'polypeptide(L)'
;MGGLKIDTSAHVIGKDDKPIRGLYAAGEVMGGVHGNNRLGGNSLLDCVAYGRISGKDLINNFYPSAQPVPLKDLATGRTEPRKPSIVVGGGLAGFSAANTILERGGEVILIDKSAFCGGNSSKATSGINGSCTKTQKRLGVKDSNEQFEFDCMKGGSKNPQLIKTM
;
A
#
# COMPACT_ATOMS: atom_id res chain seq x y z
N MET A 1 -17.31 4.70 -1.37
CA MET A 1 -16.56 4.10 -2.48
C MET A 1 -16.73 2.59 -2.44
N GLY A 2 -16.71 1.94 -3.61
CA GLY A 2 -16.62 0.48 -3.73
C GLY A 2 -15.18 -0.02 -3.55
N GLY A 3 -14.90 -1.24 -4.00
CA GLY A 3 -13.58 -1.86 -3.93
C GLY A 3 -13.62 -3.26 -3.34
N LEU A 4 -12.50 -3.96 -3.43
CA LEU A 4 -12.32 -5.30 -2.87
C LEU A 4 -12.26 -5.23 -1.34
N LYS A 5 -13.01 -6.10 -0.66
CA LYS A 5 -12.90 -6.28 0.79
C LYS A 5 -11.51 -6.84 1.09
N ILE A 6 -10.79 -6.21 2.01
CA ILE A 6 -9.47 -6.66 2.47
C ILE A 6 -9.40 -6.78 3.99
N ASP A 7 -8.44 -7.55 4.48
CA ASP A 7 -7.98 -7.50 5.87
C ASP A 7 -6.84 -6.49 6.07
N THR A 8 -6.31 -6.40 7.30
CA THR A 8 -5.21 -5.48 7.65
C THR A 8 -3.87 -5.87 7.05
N SER A 9 -3.71 -7.09 6.53
CA SER A 9 -2.55 -7.57 5.77
C SER A 9 -2.70 -7.37 4.26
N ALA A 10 -3.79 -6.72 3.81
CA ALA A 10 -4.10 -6.47 2.41
C ALA A 10 -4.55 -7.71 1.60
N HIS A 11 -4.90 -8.81 2.25
CA HIS A 11 -5.44 -9.98 1.55
C HIS A 11 -6.84 -9.67 1.03
N VAL A 12 -7.13 -10.06 -0.22
CA VAL A 12 -8.48 -9.99 -0.76
C VAL A 12 -9.36 -11.05 -0.11
N ILE A 13 -10.48 -10.63 0.45
CA ILE A 13 -11.44 -11.52 1.11
C ILE A 13 -12.47 -12.02 0.08
N GLY A 14 -12.57 -13.35 -0.03
CA GLY A 14 -13.50 -14.06 -0.89
C GLY A 14 -14.94 -14.04 -0.39
N LYS A 15 -15.84 -14.65 -1.16
CA LYS A 15 -17.27 -14.75 -0.83
C LYS A 15 -17.56 -15.63 0.40
N ASP A 16 -16.63 -16.48 0.77
CA ASP A 16 -16.66 -17.35 1.95
C ASP A 16 -16.05 -16.69 3.20
N ASP A 17 -15.81 -15.37 3.14
CA ASP A 17 -15.15 -14.57 4.18
C ASP A 17 -13.72 -15.04 4.52
N LYS A 18 -13.07 -15.78 3.63
CA LYS A 18 -11.67 -16.21 3.76
C LYS A 18 -10.74 -15.45 2.80
N PRO A 19 -9.47 -15.25 3.18
CA PRO A 19 -8.46 -14.74 2.25
C PRO A 19 -8.32 -15.63 1.01
N ILE A 20 -8.34 -15.01 -0.17
CA ILE A 20 -7.96 -15.69 -1.41
C ILE A 20 -6.44 -15.80 -1.43
N ARG A 21 -5.92 -17.03 -1.33
CA ARG A 21 -4.48 -17.29 -1.22
C ARG A 21 -3.70 -16.64 -2.37
N GLY A 22 -2.76 -15.77 -2.01
CA GLY A 22 -1.86 -15.11 -2.97
C GLY A 22 -2.47 -13.91 -3.70
N LEU A 23 -3.71 -13.52 -3.39
CA LEU A 23 -4.36 -12.36 -3.96
C LEU A 23 -4.41 -11.22 -2.95
N TYR A 24 -3.76 -10.10 -3.30
CA TYR A 24 -3.67 -8.90 -2.49
C TYR A 24 -4.28 -7.70 -3.23
N ALA A 25 -4.70 -6.68 -2.49
CA ALA A 25 -5.22 -5.44 -3.04
C ALA A 25 -4.65 -4.21 -2.31
N ALA A 26 -4.22 -3.21 -3.09
CA ALA A 26 -3.67 -1.96 -2.57
C ALA A 26 -4.05 -0.79 -3.48
N GLY A 27 -4.16 0.41 -2.90
CA GLY A 27 -4.59 1.61 -3.62
C GLY A 27 -6.09 1.57 -3.99
N GLU A 28 -6.50 2.26 -5.05
CA GLU A 28 -7.92 2.54 -5.34
C GLU A 28 -8.81 1.31 -5.58
N VAL A 29 -8.23 0.12 -5.75
CA VAL A 29 -8.98 -1.13 -5.88
C VAL A 29 -9.52 -1.64 -4.54
N MET A 30 -9.00 -1.17 -3.41
CA MET A 30 -9.42 -1.59 -2.07
C MET A 30 -10.71 -0.90 -1.62
N GLY A 31 -11.53 -1.60 -0.85
CA GLY A 31 -12.68 -1.05 -0.13
C GLY A 31 -12.38 -0.77 1.34
N GLY A 32 -13.18 0.10 1.96
CA GLY A 32 -13.23 0.26 3.43
C GLY A 32 -12.47 1.46 4.00
N VAL A 33 -11.36 1.88 3.39
CA VAL A 33 -10.59 3.08 3.81
C VAL A 33 -11.33 4.38 3.48
N HIS A 34 -11.95 4.46 2.31
CA HIS A 34 -12.79 5.59 1.90
C HIS A 34 -14.26 5.16 1.84
N GLY A 35 -15.19 5.99 2.31
CA GLY A 35 -16.63 5.72 2.20
C GLY A 35 -17.37 6.83 1.47
N ASN A 36 -18.22 7.59 2.18
CA ASN A 36 -19.11 8.57 1.54
C ASN A 36 -18.35 9.81 1.03
N ASN A 37 -17.27 10.18 1.71
CA ASN A 37 -16.36 11.23 1.25
C ASN A 37 -14.93 10.66 1.19
N ARG A 38 -14.07 11.39 0.47
CA ARG A 38 -12.65 11.06 0.32
C ARG A 38 -11.82 12.22 0.87
N LEU A 39 -11.05 11.96 1.93
CA LEU A 39 -10.16 12.98 2.46
C LEU A 39 -8.98 13.17 1.52
N GLY A 40 -8.75 14.41 1.09
CA GLY A 40 -7.57 14.79 0.32
C GLY A 40 -6.29 14.37 1.06
N GLY A 41 -5.28 13.91 0.33
CA GLY A 41 -4.02 13.42 0.89
C GLY A 41 -4.02 11.98 1.41
N ASN A 42 -5.13 11.48 1.97
CA ASN A 42 -5.24 10.08 2.43
C ASN A 42 -5.18 9.06 1.29
N SER A 43 -5.48 9.53 0.08
CA SER A 43 -5.49 8.74 -1.16
C SER A 43 -4.12 8.42 -1.73
N LEU A 44 -3.09 9.08 -1.22
CA LEU A 44 -1.70 8.71 -1.51
C LEU A 44 -1.12 7.92 -0.33
N LEU A 45 -1.55 8.25 0.90
CA LEU A 45 -1.17 7.49 2.08
C LEU A 45 -1.61 6.03 1.97
N ASP A 46 -2.87 5.77 1.60
CA ASP A 46 -3.39 4.42 1.41
C ASP A 46 -2.60 3.62 0.35
N CYS A 47 -2.23 4.27 -0.76
CA CYS A 47 -1.45 3.69 -1.82
C CYS A 47 -0.08 3.25 -1.30
N VAL A 48 0.61 4.12 -0.58
CA VAL A 48 1.94 3.80 -0.04
C VAL A 48 1.83 2.76 1.07
N ALA A 49 0.95 2.97 2.06
CA ALA A 49 0.80 2.08 3.20
C ALA A 49 0.42 0.66 2.75
N TYR A 50 -0.68 0.51 2.01
CA TYR A 50 -1.13 -0.82 1.57
C TYR A 50 -0.27 -1.42 0.47
N GLY A 51 0.41 -0.61 -0.35
CA GLY A 51 1.45 -1.11 -1.24
C GLY A 51 2.58 -1.76 -0.44
N ARG A 52 3.10 -1.08 0.59
CA ARG A 52 4.17 -1.64 1.44
C ARG A 52 3.70 -2.83 2.29
N ILE A 53 2.50 -2.77 2.85
CA ILE A 53 1.92 -3.87 3.65
C ILE A 53 1.78 -5.13 2.80
N SER A 54 1.14 -5.04 1.63
CA SER A 54 0.93 -6.18 0.73
C SER A 54 2.24 -6.81 0.28
N GLY A 55 3.21 -6.00 -0.17
CA GLY A 55 4.51 -6.52 -0.62
C GLY A 55 5.30 -7.20 0.51
N LYS A 56 5.25 -6.66 1.73
CA LYS A 56 5.90 -7.25 2.91
C LYS A 56 5.26 -8.58 3.29
N ASP A 57 3.93 -8.60 3.41
CA ASP A 57 3.18 -9.79 3.83
C ASP A 57 3.35 -10.93 2.81
N LEU A 58 3.26 -10.62 1.51
CA LEU A 58 3.48 -11.58 0.44
C LEU A 58 4.84 -12.28 0.57
N ILE A 59 5.93 -11.52 0.71
CA ILE A 59 7.27 -12.12 0.80
C ILE A 59 7.43 -12.94 2.06
N ASN A 60 6.94 -12.45 3.21
CA ASN A 60 7.01 -13.21 4.46
C ASN A 60 6.27 -14.56 4.36
N ASN A 61 5.14 -14.61 3.66
CA ASN A 61 4.29 -15.80 3.59
C ASN A 61 4.68 -16.79 2.50
N PHE A 62 5.19 -16.32 1.35
CA PHE A 62 5.51 -17.18 0.21
C PHE A 62 7.00 -17.44 0.03
N TYR A 63 7.86 -16.59 0.59
CA TYR A 63 9.32 -16.69 0.48
C TYR A 63 10.00 -16.41 1.84
N PRO A 64 9.71 -17.20 2.90
CA PRO A 64 10.15 -16.91 4.26
C PRO A 64 11.68 -16.94 4.45
N SER A 65 12.43 -17.57 3.54
CA SER A 65 13.89 -17.55 3.53
C SER A 65 14.49 -16.29 2.90
N ALA A 66 13.67 -15.47 2.23
CA ALA A 66 14.13 -14.24 1.59
C ALA A 66 14.63 -13.24 2.64
N GLN A 67 15.80 -12.69 2.38
CA GLN A 67 16.41 -11.68 3.24
C GLN A 67 16.18 -10.28 2.66
N PRO A 68 16.00 -9.26 3.52
CA PRO A 68 15.99 -7.87 3.07
C PRO A 68 17.24 -7.54 2.26
N VAL A 69 17.06 -6.82 1.16
CA VAL A 69 18.13 -6.40 0.26
C VAL A 69 18.17 -4.88 0.21
N PRO A 70 19.31 -4.25 0.53
CA PRO A 70 19.49 -2.82 0.31
C PRO A 70 19.27 -2.46 -1.16
N LEU A 71 18.51 -1.40 -1.44
CA LEU A 71 18.20 -0.98 -2.81
C LEU A 71 19.46 -0.73 -3.66
N LYS A 72 20.54 -0.22 -3.05
CA LYS A 72 21.83 -0.02 -3.71
C LYS A 72 22.41 -1.31 -4.29
N ASP A 73 22.13 -2.45 -3.66
CA ASP A 73 22.65 -3.75 -4.08
C ASP A 73 21.78 -4.36 -5.20
N LEU A 74 20.61 -3.77 -5.48
CA LEU A 74 19.75 -4.15 -6.61
C LEU A 74 20.12 -3.43 -7.91
N ALA A 75 20.92 -2.37 -7.84
CA ALA A 75 21.28 -1.56 -9.00
C ALA A 75 22.08 -2.36 -10.05
N THR A 76 22.82 -3.39 -9.62
CA THR A 76 23.60 -4.28 -10.49
C THR A 76 22.79 -5.45 -11.05
N GLY A 77 21.49 -5.51 -10.76
CA GLY A 77 20.64 -6.65 -11.07
C GLY A 77 20.88 -7.84 -10.15
N ARG A 78 19.94 -8.79 -10.19
CA ARG A 78 20.06 -10.08 -9.50
C ARG A 78 20.43 -11.16 -10.51
N THR A 79 21.31 -12.08 -10.13
CA THR A 79 21.75 -13.19 -10.99
C THR A 79 20.97 -14.48 -10.74
N GLU A 80 20.42 -14.67 -9.54
CA GLU A 80 19.67 -15.87 -9.17
C GLU A 80 18.19 -15.72 -9.53
N PRO A 81 17.63 -16.61 -10.38
CA PRO A 81 16.22 -16.56 -10.76
C PRO A 81 15.32 -16.90 -9.56
N ARG A 82 14.23 -16.14 -9.39
CA ARG A 82 13.20 -16.40 -8.38
C ARG A 82 11.84 -16.47 -9.06
N LYS A 83 10.84 -17.02 -8.36
CA LYS A 83 9.47 -16.97 -8.86
C LYS A 83 8.95 -15.54 -8.70
N PRO A 84 8.57 -14.85 -9.79
CA PRO A 84 8.15 -13.46 -9.70
C PRO A 84 6.76 -13.36 -9.06
N SER A 85 6.57 -12.32 -8.26
CA SER A 85 5.26 -11.81 -7.87
C SER A 85 4.76 -10.87 -8.96
N ILE A 86 3.47 -10.90 -9.27
CA ILE A 86 2.89 -10.02 -10.30
C ILE A 86 2.18 -8.86 -9.62
N VAL A 87 2.57 -7.63 -9.97
CA VAL A 87 1.89 -6.41 -9.55
C VAL A 87 1.17 -5.82 -10.76
N VAL A 88 -0.15 -5.63 -10.64
CA VAL A 88 -1.00 -5.10 -11.71
C VAL A 88 -1.40 -3.67 -11.36
N GLY A 89 -0.95 -2.72 -12.19
CA GLY A 89 -1.16 -1.28 -12.05
C GLY A 89 0.10 -0.55 -11.58
N GLY A 90 0.71 0.24 -12.46
CA GLY A 90 1.88 1.08 -12.23
C GLY A 90 1.57 2.43 -11.59
N GLY A 91 0.55 2.51 -10.72
CA GLY A 91 0.32 3.68 -9.86
C GLY A 91 1.24 3.70 -8.63
N LEU A 92 1.06 4.67 -7.73
CA LEU A 92 1.86 4.76 -6.51
C LEU A 92 1.75 3.49 -5.64
N ALA A 93 0.57 2.88 -5.56
CA ALA A 93 0.35 1.65 -4.81
C ALA A 93 1.14 0.47 -5.38
N GLY A 94 1.08 0.27 -6.70
CA GLY A 94 1.80 -0.81 -7.37
C GLY A 94 3.32 -0.64 -7.28
N PHE A 95 3.84 0.57 -7.49
CA PHE A 95 5.27 0.82 -7.26
C PHE A 95 5.67 0.64 -5.80
N SER A 96 4.83 1.04 -4.84
CA SER A 96 5.10 0.82 -3.41
C SER A 96 5.16 -0.67 -3.06
N ALA A 97 4.27 -1.48 -3.65
CA ALA A 97 4.30 -2.93 -3.52
C ALA A 97 5.53 -3.55 -4.19
N ALA A 98 5.79 -3.22 -5.45
CA ALA A 98 6.93 -3.73 -6.21
C ALA A 98 8.27 -3.38 -5.53
N ASN A 99 8.42 -2.13 -5.10
CA ASN A 99 9.60 -1.69 -4.36
C ASN A 99 9.75 -2.47 -3.04
N THR A 100 8.67 -2.68 -2.29
CA THR A 100 8.75 -3.45 -1.04
C THR A 100 9.07 -4.92 -1.26
N ILE A 101 8.52 -5.53 -2.32
CA ILE A 101 8.86 -6.89 -2.74
C ILE A 101 10.37 -6.98 -3.01
N LEU A 102 10.92 -6.05 -3.78
CA LEU A 102 12.35 -5.98 -4.08
C LEU A 102 13.21 -5.78 -2.82
N GLU A 103 12.87 -4.83 -1.96
CA GLU A 103 13.53 -4.56 -0.67
C GLU A 103 13.54 -5.80 0.25
N ARG A 104 12.58 -6.71 0.08
CA ARG A 104 12.42 -7.92 0.89
C ARG A 104 13.11 -9.16 0.31
N GLY A 105 13.83 -9.01 -0.80
CA GLY A 105 14.43 -10.16 -1.47
C GLY A 105 13.51 -10.82 -2.49
N GLY A 106 12.33 -10.28 -2.78
CA GLY A 106 11.47 -10.81 -3.82
C GLY A 106 11.93 -10.46 -5.23
N GLU A 107 11.26 -11.08 -6.19
CA GLU A 107 11.27 -10.70 -7.60
C GLU A 107 9.86 -10.28 -8.01
N VAL A 108 9.76 -9.28 -8.87
CA VAL A 108 8.48 -8.67 -9.25
C VAL A 108 8.41 -8.38 -10.74
N ILE A 109 7.28 -8.70 -11.34
CA ILE A 109 6.87 -8.20 -12.65
C ILE A 109 5.76 -7.17 -12.40
N LEU A 110 6.01 -5.92 -12.74
CA LEU A 110 5.00 -4.86 -12.70
C LEU A 110 4.46 -4.65 -14.11
N ILE A 111 3.13 -4.71 -14.23
CA ILE A 111 2.44 -4.45 -15.49
C ILE A 111 1.46 -3.29 -15.32
N ASP A 112 1.37 -2.43 -16.33
CA ASP A 112 0.33 -1.41 -16.43
C ASP A 112 -0.32 -1.54 -17.82
N LYS A 113 -1.62 -1.25 -17.91
CA LYS A 113 -2.30 -1.25 -19.21
C LYS A 113 -1.92 -0.03 -20.04
N SER A 114 -1.57 1.07 -19.37
CA SER A 114 -1.27 2.35 -20.00
C SER A 114 0.15 2.35 -20.55
N ALA A 115 0.38 3.14 -21.61
CA ALA A 115 1.70 3.30 -22.22
C ALA A 115 2.76 3.86 -21.26
N PHE A 116 2.32 4.52 -20.17
CA PHE A 116 3.17 5.05 -19.12
C PHE A 116 2.56 4.73 -17.76
N CYS A 117 3.43 4.45 -16.79
CA CYS A 117 3.04 4.29 -15.40
C CYS A 117 2.71 5.65 -14.76
N GLY A 118 2.05 5.62 -13.59
CA GLY A 118 1.79 6.78 -12.74
C GLY A 118 0.33 6.90 -12.31
N GLY A 119 -0.61 6.52 -13.17
CA GLY A 119 -2.05 6.56 -12.89
C GLY A 119 -2.54 7.91 -12.35
N ASN A 120 -3.56 7.90 -11.50
CA ASN A 120 -4.05 9.11 -10.82
C ASN A 120 -3.02 9.72 -9.87
N SER A 121 -2.09 8.92 -9.34
CA SER A 121 -1.04 9.40 -8.43
C SER A 121 -0.13 10.44 -9.09
N SER A 122 0.12 10.33 -10.40
CA SER A 122 0.92 11.31 -11.16
C SER A 122 0.29 12.71 -11.23
N LYS A 123 -1.01 12.83 -10.96
CA LYS A 123 -1.80 14.07 -11.05
C LYS A 123 -2.10 14.67 -9.68
N ALA A 124 -1.64 14.04 -8.60
CA ALA A 124 -1.98 14.45 -7.25
C ALA A 124 -1.19 15.70 -6.81
N THR A 125 -1.87 16.67 -6.21
CA THR A 125 -1.28 17.96 -5.80
C THR A 125 -1.42 18.26 -4.30
N SER A 126 -2.31 17.55 -3.59
CA SER A 126 -2.71 17.85 -2.20
C SER A 126 -1.78 17.31 -1.11
N GLY A 127 -0.64 16.71 -1.48
CA GLY A 127 0.30 16.10 -0.54
C GLY A 127 -0.11 14.72 -0.04
N ILE A 128 0.66 14.18 0.91
CA ILE A 128 0.40 12.89 1.58
C ILE A 128 0.17 13.18 3.06
N ASN A 129 -0.99 12.77 3.58
CA ASN A 129 -1.27 12.93 5.00
C ASN A 129 -0.42 11.98 5.83
N GLY A 130 -0.16 12.36 7.07
CA GLY A 130 0.45 11.50 8.07
C GLY A 130 0.32 12.13 9.44
N SER A 131 0.24 11.29 10.47
CA SER A 131 0.14 11.73 11.85
C SER A 131 1.45 11.57 12.61
N CYS A 132 1.64 12.40 13.63
CA CYS A 132 2.81 12.36 14.51
C CYS A 132 4.18 12.40 13.78
N THR A 133 4.23 12.98 12.58
CA THR A 133 5.40 12.94 11.73
C THR A 133 6.57 13.74 12.33
N LYS A 134 7.80 13.39 11.95
CA LYS A 134 9.01 14.15 12.34
C LYS A 134 8.92 15.62 11.93
N THR A 135 8.27 15.90 10.79
CA THR A 135 8.07 17.26 10.29
C THR A 135 7.06 18.02 11.14
N GLN A 136 5.91 17.44 11.49
CA GLN A 136 4.95 18.06 12.42
C GLN A 136 5.60 18.39 13.76
N LYS A 137 6.37 17.44 14.34
CA LYS A 137 7.11 17.67 15.60
C LYS A 137 8.10 18.83 15.48
N ARG A 138 8.89 18.88 14.40
CA ARG A 138 9.85 19.97 14.15
C ARG A 138 9.18 21.34 14.00
N LEU A 139 7.96 21.38 13.47
CA LEU A 139 7.18 22.60 13.27
C LEU A 139 6.25 22.92 14.45
N GLY A 140 6.30 22.15 15.55
CA GLY A 140 5.43 22.36 16.72
C GLY A 140 3.95 22.05 16.48
N VAL A 141 3.61 21.32 15.41
CA VAL A 141 2.24 20.89 15.12
C VAL A 141 1.87 19.75 16.06
N LYS A 142 0.88 19.98 16.93
CA LYS A 142 0.31 18.97 17.83
C LYS A 142 -0.65 18.10 17.03
N ASP A 143 -0.41 16.80 17.02
CA ASP A 143 -1.20 15.81 16.28
C ASP A 143 -1.15 14.46 17.01
N SER A 144 -2.11 13.58 16.74
CA SER A 144 -2.18 12.24 17.33
C SER A 144 -2.77 11.22 16.36
N ASN A 145 -2.47 9.94 16.55
CA ASN A 145 -3.04 8.88 15.71
C ASN A 145 -4.56 8.73 15.94
N GLU A 146 -5.03 9.04 17.15
CA GLU A 146 -6.45 9.05 17.51
C GLU A 146 -7.19 10.18 16.79
N GLN A 147 -6.58 11.37 16.68
CA GLN A 147 -7.12 12.48 15.90
C GLN A 147 -7.19 12.14 14.42
N PHE A 148 -6.13 11.55 13.88
CA PHE A 148 -6.10 11.09 12.49
C PHE A 148 -7.19 10.03 12.20
N GLU A 149 -7.33 9.04 13.09
CA GLU A 149 -8.39 8.03 12.98
C GLU A 149 -9.78 8.68 13.02
N PHE A 150 -10.01 9.56 13.99
CA PHE A 150 -11.26 10.29 14.13
C PHE A 150 -11.61 11.07 12.86
N ASP A 151 -10.66 11.80 12.28
CA ASP A 151 -10.87 12.57 11.07
C ASP A 151 -11.18 11.66 9.87
N CYS A 152 -10.46 10.53 9.73
CA CYS A 152 -10.72 9.53 8.70
C CYS A 152 -12.14 8.94 8.80
N MET A 153 -12.57 8.60 10.01
CA MET A 153 -13.90 8.07 10.27
C MET A 153 -14.98 9.12 10.01
N LYS A 154 -14.77 10.37 10.42
CA LYS A 154 -15.67 11.50 10.12
C LYS A 154 -15.73 11.80 8.62
N GLY A 155 -14.61 11.63 7.91
CA GLY A 155 -14.53 11.69 6.45
C GLY A 155 -15.25 10.55 5.73
N GLY A 156 -15.76 9.57 6.47
CA GLY A 156 -16.63 8.51 5.95
C GLY A 156 -15.94 7.18 5.75
N SER A 157 -14.72 6.95 6.26
CA SER A 157 -14.15 5.60 6.34
C SER A 157 -15.14 4.63 6.99
N LYS A 158 -15.14 3.38 6.53
CA LYS A 158 -16.02 2.32 7.04
C LYS A 158 -15.28 1.24 7.81
N ASN A 159 -13.96 1.29 7.85
CA ASN A 159 -13.14 0.28 8.51
C ASN A 159 -12.01 0.91 9.35
N PRO A 160 -12.21 1.11 10.66
CA PRO A 160 -11.21 1.73 11.52
C PRO A 160 -9.94 0.89 11.63
N GLN A 161 -10.04 -0.44 11.51
CA GLN A 161 -8.85 -1.30 11.56
C GLN A 161 -7.92 -1.06 10.37
N LEU A 162 -8.46 -0.70 9.20
CA LEU A 162 -7.63 -0.33 8.06
C LEU A 162 -6.96 1.03 8.27
N ILE A 163 -7.66 1.98 8.88
CA ILE A 163 -7.10 3.29 9.19
C ILE A 163 -5.92 3.18 10.16
N LYS A 164 -6.03 2.32 11.18
CA LYS A 164 -4.98 2.09 12.18
C LYS A 164 -3.70 1.47 11.62
N THR A 165 -3.76 0.85 10.43
CA THR A 165 -2.60 0.22 9.81
C THR A 165 -1.81 1.18 8.90
N MET A 166 -2.42 2.30 8.49
CA MET A 166 -1.76 3.32 7.67
C MET A 166 -0.90 4.25 8.52
#